data_AF-A0A547Q542-F1
#
_entry.id   AF-A0A547Q542-F1
#
_cell.length_a   1.000
_cell.length_b   1.000
_cell.length_c   1.000
_cell.angle_alpha   90.00
_cell.angle_beta   90.00
_cell.angle_gamma   90.00
#
_symmetry.space_group_name_H-M   'P 1'
#
loop_
_entity.id
_entity.type
_entity.pdbx_description
1 polymer ?
#
loop_
_entity_poly.entity_id
_entity_poly.type
_entity_poly.pdbx_seq_one_letter_code
_entity_poly.pdbx_strand_id
1 'polypeptide(L)'
;MIRWLPVALLCLVAGVMGLRAGLSQEPDASVAIARVAASYAQTHPGARPEDCVAVPGQGEVWLLVTCTQTSGAEPVRYSLDANGAVIERADET
;
A
#
# COMPACT_ATOMS: atom_id res chain seq x y z
N MET A 1 42.17 13.18 9.61
CA MET A 1 40.83 12.77 9.13
C MET A 1 40.69 11.26 8.92
N ILE A 2 41.74 10.52 8.53
CA ILE A 2 41.66 9.07 8.21
C ILE A 2 41.20 8.15 9.35
N ARG A 3 41.30 8.57 10.62
CA ARG A 3 41.00 7.72 11.78
C ARG A 3 39.50 7.44 11.99
N TRP A 4 38.63 8.29 11.42
CA TRP A 4 37.17 8.10 11.44
C TRP A 4 36.63 7.41 10.18
N LEU A 5 37.49 7.21 9.18
CA LEU A 5 37.15 6.52 7.94
C LEU A 5 36.49 5.14 8.17
N PRO A 6 36.96 4.27 9.08
CA PRO A 6 36.31 2.96 9.29
C PRO A 6 34.91 3.10 9.91
N VAL A 7 34.70 4.08 10.79
CA VAL A 7 33.40 4.34 11.41
C VAL A 7 32.41 4.89 10.39
N ALA A 8 32.85 5.86 9.58
CA ALA A 8 32.05 6.39 8.49
C ALA A 8 31.66 5.31 7.48
N LEU A 9 32.60 4.42 7.13
CA LEU A 9 32.35 3.30 6.22
C LEU A 9 31.32 2.32 6.81
N LEU A 10 31.44 1.98 8.09
CA LEU A 10 30.47 1.12 8.78
C LEU A 10 29.06 1.72 8.80
N CYS A 11 28.93 3.02 9.10
CA CYS A 11 27.64 3.71 9.05
C CYS A 11 27.04 3.69 7.64
N LEU A 12 27.86 3.90 6.61
CA LEU A 12 27.43 3.90 5.22
C LEU A 12 26.93 2.50 4.79
N VAL A 13 27.68 1.45 5.14
CA VAL A 13 27.30 0.06 4.87
C VAL A 13 26.00 -0.32 5.60
N ALA A 14 25.89 0.04 6.88
CA ALA A 14 24.69 -0.22 7.68
C ALA A 14 23.47 0.52 7.12
N GLY A 15 23.63 1.78 6.73
CA GLY A 15 22.57 2.57 6.10
C GLY A 15 22.11 1.98 4.76
N VAL A 16 23.05 1.57 3.91
CA VAL A 16 22.73 0.93 2.62
C VAL A 16 22.04 -0.42 2.82
N MET A 17 22.52 -1.25 3.76
CA MET A 17 21.87 -2.52 4.07
C MET A 17 20.47 -2.33 4.64
N GLY A 18 20.28 -1.38 5.56
CA GLY A 18 18.96 -1.06 6.10
C GLY A 18 18.00 -0.57 5.03
N LEU A 19 18.46 0.29 4.13
CA LEU A 19 17.67 0.78 3.01
C LEU A 19 17.28 -0.36 2.05
N ARG A 20 18.23 -1.24 1.71
CA ARG A 20 17.95 -2.40 0.85
C ARG A 20 16.98 -3.38 1.51
N ALA A 21 17.15 -3.67 2.80
CA ALA A 21 16.25 -4.56 3.53
C ALA A 21 14.82 -4.00 3.59
N GLY A 22 14.66 -2.68 3.80
CA GLY A 22 13.36 -2.03 3.78
C GLY A 22 12.69 -2.04 2.40
N LEU A 23 13.46 -1.93 1.32
CA LEU A 23 12.95 -2.00 -0.05
C LEU A 23 12.63 -3.44 -0.50
N SER A 24 13.28 -4.44 0.09
CA SER A 24 13.05 -5.86 -0.22
C SER A 24 11.86 -6.46 0.55
N GLN A 25 11.29 -5.74 1.51
CA GLN A 25 10.16 -6.25 2.27
C GLN A 25 8.91 -6.15 1.39
N GLU A 26 8.37 -7.31 0.99
CA GLU A 26 7.09 -7.37 0.28
C GLU A 26 6.03 -6.63 1.10
N PRO A 27 5.26 -5.71 0.49
CA PRO A 27 4.22 -5.01 1.21
C PRO A 27 3.21 -6.02 1.76
N ASP A 28 2.81 -5.80 3.01
CA ASP A 28 1.76 -6.60 3.62
C ASP A 28 0.42 -6.19 3.01
N ALA A 29 -0.20 -7.13 2.28
CA ALA A 29 -1.51 -6.95 1.66
C ALA A 29 -2.54 -6.42 2.67
N SER A 30 -2.49 -6.91 3.91
CA SER A 30 -3.40 -6.50 4.98
C SER A 30 -3.28 -5.01 5.30
N VAL A 31 -2.05 -4.49 5.34
CA VAL A 31 -1.77 -3.07 5.61
C VAL A 31 -2.19 -2.20 4.43
N ALA A 32 -1.95 -2.65 3.19
CA ALA A 32 -2.36 -1.95 1.98
C ALA A 32 -3.89 -1.82 1.89
N ILE A 33 -4.62 -2.92 2.14
CA ILE A 33 -6.08 -2.95 2.15
C ILE A 33 -6.63 -2.06 3.26
N ALA A 34 -6.09 -2.16 4.49
CA ALA A 34 -6.53 -1.34 5.62
C ALA A 34 -6.36 0.17 5.34
N ARG A 35 -5.27 0.56 4.66
CA ARG A 35 -5.03 1.95 4.25
C ARG A 35 -6.09 2.44 3.26
N VAL A 36 -6.40 1.65 2.24
CA VAL A 36 -7.43 1.99 1.24
C VAL A 36 -8.81 2.05 1.88
N ALA A 37 -9.15 1.06 2.71
CA ALA A 37 -10.40 1.01 3.45
C ALA A 37 -10.60 2.23 4.37
N ALA A 38 -9.55 2.67 5.06
CA ALA A 38 -9.57 3.88 5.87
C ALA A 38 -9.76 5.16 5.03
N SER A 39 -9.21 5.20 3.81
CA SER A 39 -9.44 6.31 2.88
C SER A 39 -10.88 6.32 2.35
N TYR A 40 -11.44 5.15 2.03
CA TYR A 40 -12.82 4.99 1.61
C TYR A 40 -13.79 5.46 2.71
N ALA A 41 -13.59 5.01 3.95
CA ALA A 41 -14.43 5.39 5.09
C ALA A 41 -14.39 6.90 5.41
N GLN A 42 -13.28 7.59 5.14
CA GLN A 42 -13.18 9.05 5.28
C GLN A 42 -14.00 9.81 4.25
N THR A 43 -14.17 9.24 3.05
CA THR A 43 -14.91 9.87 1.95
C THR A 43 -16.38 9.45 1.90
N HIS A 44 -16.72 8.32 2.52
CA HIS A 44 -18.07 7.73 2.55
C HIS A 44 -18.57 7.61 3.99
N PRO A 45 -19.38 8.57 4.47
CA PRO A 45 -19.95 8.54 5.82
C PRO A 45 -20.76 7.26 6.04
N GLY A 46 -20.43 6.51 7.10
CA GLY A 46 -21.10 5.26 7.44
C GLY A 46 -20.57 4.01 6.73
N ALA A 47 -19.59 4.16 5.82
CA ALA A 47 -18.85 3.02 5.29
C ALA A 47 -17.91 2.44 6.36
N ARG A 48 -17.74 1.13 6.32
CA ARG A 48 -16.88 0.39 7.23
C ARG A 48 -15.69 -0.23 6.50
N PRO A 49 -14.57 -0.48 7.19
CA PRO A 49 -13.46 -1.20 6.58
C PRO A 49 -13.85 -2.60 6.10
N GLU A 50 -14.84 -3.22 6.74
CA GLU A 50 -15.38 -4.53 6.36
C GLU A 50 -16.11 -4.53 5.01
N ASP A 51 -16.53 -3.35 4.52
CA ASP A 51 -17.22 -3.19 3.24
C ASP A 51 -16.25 -3.31 2.04
N CYS A 52 -14.94 -3.44 2.30
CA CYS A 52 -13.90 -3.58 1.28
C CYS A 52 -13.42 -5.03 1.15
N VAL A 53 -13.41 -5.53 -0.07
CA VAL A 53 -12.91 -6.86 -0.42
C VAL A 53 -11.71 -6.71 -1.36
N ALA A 54 -10.65 -7.45 -1.09
CA ALA A 54 -9.43 -7.44 -1.90
C ALA A 54 -9.25 -8.76 -2.63
N VAL A 55 -8.87 -8.68 -3.90
CA VAL A 55 -8.52 -9.84 -4.73
C VAL A 55 -7.15 -9.61 -5.37
N PRO A 56 -6.35 -10.66 -5.58
CA PRO A 56 -5.08 -10.53 -6.29
C PRO A 56 -5.32 -10.05 -7.73
N GLY A 57 -4.54 -9.07 -8.16
CA GLY A 57 -4.54 -8.58 -9.53
C GLY A 57 -3.72 -9.45 -10.48
N GLN A 58 -3.60 -9.02 -11.73
CA GLN A 58 -2.75 -9.65 -12.73
C GLN A 58 -1.89 -8.58 -13.43
N GLY A 59 -0.62 -8.92 -13.70
CA GLY A 59 0.32 -8.03 -14.38
C GLY A 59 0.82 -6.89 -13.48
N GLU A 60 0.57 -5.64 -13.89
CA GLU A 60 1.01 -4.43 -13.18
C GLU A 60 0.20 -4.16 -11.91
N VAL A 61 -1.01 -4.70 -11.83
CA VAL A 61 -1.88 -4.62 -10.64
C VAL A 61 -1.55 -5.78 -9.72
N TRP A 62 -1.08 -5.47 -8.52
CA TRP A 62 -0.82 -6.43 -7.46
C TRP A 62 -2.10 -6.81 -6.71
N LEU A 63 -2.91 -5.82 -6.34
CA LEU A 63 -4.16 -5.99 -5.60
C LEU A 63 -5.26 -5.13 -6.21
N LEU A 64 -6.46 -5.71 -6.32
CA LEU A 64 -7.67 -4.98 -6.65
C LEU A 64 -8.58 -4.97 -5.43
N VAL A 65 -8.83 -3.79 -4.88
CA VAL A 65 -9.70 -3.59 -3.71
C VAL A 65 -11.01 -2.97 -4.17
N THR A 66 -12.12 -3.64 -3.89
CA THR A 66 -13.46 -3.14 -4.18
C THR A 66 -14.16 -2.84 -2.88
N CYS A 67 -14.59 -1.59 -2.68
CA CYS A 67 -15.34 -1.15 -1.52
C CYS A 67 -16.79 -0.85 -1.92
N THR A 68 -17.75 -1.49 -1.25
CA THR A 68 -19.17 -1.34 -1.55
C THR A 68 -19.95 -1.09 -0.27
N GLN A 69 -20.47 0.11 -0.09
CA GLN A 69 -21.31 0.39 1.07
C GLN A 69 -22.60 -0.43 1.02
N THR A 70 -22.95 -1.09 2.14
CA THR A 70 -24.17 -1.90 2.29
C THR A 70 -25.47 -1.14 1.94
N SER A 71 -25.45 0.20 1.94
CA SER A 71 -26.59 1.07 1.59
C SER A 71 -26.92 1.14 0.09
N GLY A 72 -26.28 0.33 -0.76
CA GLY A 72 -26.54 0.31 -2.20
C GLY A 72 -25.84 1.44 -2.97
N ALA A 73 -24.74 1.97 -2.41
CA ALA A 73 -23.86 2.88 -3.14
C ALA A 73 -23.07 2.11 -4.21
N GLU A 74 -22.62 2.81 -5.24
CA GLU A 74 -21.82 2.21 -6.31
C GLU A 74 -20.48 1.67 -5.77
N PRO A 75 -20.03 0.50 -6.27
CA PRO A 75 -18.79 -0.11 -5.84
C PRO A 75 -17.59 0.70 -6.35
N VAL A 76 -16.75 1.18 -5.44
CA VAL A 76 -15.50 1.88 -5.79
C VAL A 76 -14.35 0.90 -5.87
N ARG A 77 -13.61 0.93 -6.98
CA ARG A 77 -12.47 0.02 -7.22
C ARG A 77 -11.14 0.76 -7.14
N TYR A 78 -10.20 0.17 -6.43
CA TYR A 78 -8.84 0.64 -6.26
C TYR A 78 -7.86 -0.43 -6.76
N SER A 79 -7.05 -0.07 -7.75
CA SER A 79 -5.93 -0.91 -8.22
C SER A 79 -4.66 -0.48 -7.48
N LEU A 80 -3.98 -1.44 -6.85
CA LEU A 80 -2.72 -1.23 -6.14
C LEU A 80 -1.55 -1.87 -6.88
N ASP A 81 -0.39 -1.22 -6.86
CA ASP A 81 0.88 -1.76 -7.37
C ASP A 81 1.55 -2.71 -6.38
N ALA A 82 2.66 -3.31 -6.80
CA ALA A 82 3.49 -4.19 -5.97
C ALA A 82 4.12 -3.49 -4.75
N ASN A 83 3.94 -2.18 -4.57
CA ASN A 83 4.36 -1.41 -3.40
C ASN A 83 3.18 -1.10 -2.45
N GLY A 84 1.96 -1.51 -2.81
CA GLY A 84 0.73 -1.15 -2.10
C GLY A 84 0.30 0.31 -2.31
N ALA A 85 0.75 0.95 -3.38
CA ALA A 85 0.33 2.28 -3.80
C ALA A 85 -0.84 2.20 -4.79
N VAL A 86 -1.80 3.13 -4.69
CA VAL A 86 -2.94 3.19 -5.60
C VAL A 86 -2.47 3.73 -6.96
N ILE A 87 -2.59 2.93 -8.01
CA ILE A 87 -2.22 3.28 -9.39
C ILE A 87 -3.41 3.89 -10.11
N GLU A 88 -4.59 3.34 -9.85
CA GLU A 88 -5.83 3.75 -10.51
C GLU A 88 -7.00 3.60 -9.54
N ARG A 89 -7.86 4.62 -9.51
CA ARG A 89 -9.15 4.60 -8.84
C ARG A 89 -10.21 4.64 -9.92
N ALA A 90 -10.86 3.51 -10.18
CA ALA A 90 -12.00 3.46 -11.08
C ALA A 90 -13.25 3.78 -10.26
N ASP A 91 -13.66 5.04 -10.36
CA ASP A 91 -14.87 5.63 -9.80
C ASP A 91 -15.63 6.24 -10.98
N GLU A 92 -16.04 5.42 -11.95
CA GLU A 92 -16.78 5.87 -13.15
C GLU A 92 -17.25 4.61 -13.91
N THR A 93 -18.53 4.40 -14.23
CA THR A 93 -19.69 5.30 -14.41
C THR A 93 -20.99 4.67 -13.98
#